data_AF-A0A9D8H8Z4-F1
#
_entry.id   AF-A0A9D8H8Z4-F1
#
_cell.length_a   1.000
_cell.length_b   1.000
_cell.length_c   1.000
_cell.angle_alpha   90.00
_cell.angle_beta   90.00
_cell.angle_gamma   90.00
#
_symmetry.space_group_name_H-M   'P 1'
#
loop_
_entity.id
_entity.type
_entity.pdbx_description
1 polymer ?
#
loop_
_entity_poly.entity_id
_entity_poly.type
_entity_poly.pdbx_seq_one_letter_code
_entity_poly.pdbx_strand_id
1 'polypeptide(L)'
;MPTNSILIDDRLLVAHVLNIEVDFPSGATLNTTVWWHFRACRAAVAGTGGKLSGPFRAFPRALQEGAIQSMLRLPAHVVLPEPRPLVPVMVDVAQRHPHLRLMNREATAAALLLDAAVWLSPAASRGVLPAVFDAEHIPWTEVPLE
;
A
#
# COMPACT_ATOMS: atom_id res chain seq x y z
N MET A 1 5.68 21.29 -8.88
CA MET A 1 6.74 20.58 -8.12
C MET A 1 6.27 19.15 -7.99
N PRO A 2 7.14 18.14 -8.18
CA PRO A 2 6.73 16.75 -7.98
C PRO A 2 6.11 16.64 -6.58
N THR A 3 4.92 16.05 -6.48
CA THR A 3 4.31 15.91 -5.16
C THR A 3 5.19 14.98 -4.32
N ASN A 4 5.44 15.35 -3.06
CA ASN A 4 6.17 14.48 -2.13
C ASN A 4 5.23 13.39 -1.60
N SER A 5 4.51 12.73 -2.49
CA SER A 5 3.43 11.78 -2.19
C SER A 5 3.91 10.38 -2.54
N ILE A 6 3.83 9.46 -1.59
CA ILE A 6 4.25 8.07 -1.77
C ILE A 6 3.06 7.16 -1.50
N LEU A 7 2.73 6.30 -2.45
CA LEU A 7 1.75 5.24 -2.28
C LEU A 7 2.47 3.94 -1.93
N ILE A 8 2.18 3.36 -0.77
CA ILE A 8 2.82 2.14 -0.28
C ILE A 8 1.87 0.95 -0.33
N ASP A 9 2.40 -0.21 -0.73
CA ASP A 9 1.65 -1.46 -0.69
C ASP A 9 1.35 -1.93 0.75
N ASP A 10 0.53 -2.97 0.86
CA ASP A 10 0.12 -3.50 2.16
C ASP A 10 1.24 -4.11 2.99
N ARG A 11 2.35 -4.56 2.40
CA ARG A 11 3.50 -5.11 3.14
C ARG A 11 4.38 -4.00 3.67
N LEU A 12 4.63 -2.97 2.88
CA LEU A 12 5.31 -1.76 3.35
C LEU A 12 4.47 -1.06 4.43
N LEU A 13 3.14 -1.05 4.30
CA LEU A 13 2.24 -0.57 5.35
C LEU A 13 2.36 -1.39 6.64
N VAL A 14 2.41 -2.73 6.54
CA VAL A 14 2.65 -3.60 7.71
C VAL A 14 4.00 -3.31 8.35
N ALA A 15 5.07 -3.21 7.56
CA ALA A 15 6.40 -2.89 8.05
C ALA A 15 6.41 -1.55 8.79
N HIS A 16 5.84 -0.52 8.17
CA HIS A 16 5.70 0.82 8.74
C HIS A 16 4.95 0.81 10.09
N VAL A 17 3.81 0.12 10.16
CA VAL A 17 3.00 0.03 11.41
C VAL A 17 3.75 -0.71 12.53
N LEU A 18 4.58 -1.67 12.19
CA LEU A 18 5.36 -2.46 13.13
C LEU A 18 6.70 -1.83 13.50
N ASN A 19 7.00 -0.63 12.98
CA ASN A 19 8.31 0.02 13.09
C ASN A 19 9.46 -0.88 12.61
N ILE A 20 9.20 -1.69 11.58
CA ILE A 20 10.24 -2.37 10.81
C ILE A 20 10.85 -1.32 9.88
N GLU A 21 12.18 -1.27 9.84
CA GLU A 21 12.94 -0.20 9.20
C GLU A 21 12.58 -0.07 7.71
N VAL A 22 11.95 1.06 7.37
CA VAL A 22 11.69 1.51 6.00
C VAL A 22 12.01 2.99 5.97
N ASP A 23 13.06 3.37 5.24
CA ASP A 23 13.50 4.76 5.16
C ASP A 23 12.65 5.54 4.15
N PHE A 24 11.56 6.13 4.62
CA PHE A 24 10.73 7.02 3.81
C PHE A 24 11.34 8.44 3.78
N PRO A 25 11.30 9.14 2.63
CA PRO A 25 11.83 10.50 2.54
C PRO A 25 11.17 11.43 3.55
N SER A 26 11.99 12.22 4.24
CA SER A 26 11.50 13.19 5.21
C SER A 26 10.48 14.14 4.59
N GLY A 27 9.34 14.31 5.26
CA GLY A 27 8.24 15.17 4.82
C GLY A 27 7.37 14.58 3.71
N ALA A 28 7.55 13.30 3.35
CA ALA A 28 6.67 12.64 2.40
C ALA A 28 5.28 12.38 3.02
N THR A 29 4.24 12.64 2.23
CA THR A 29 2.89 12.18 2.55
C THR A 29 2.79 10.71 2.19
N LEU A 30 2.60 9.86 3.19
CA LEU A 30 2.38 8.44 2.96
C LEU A 30 0.90 8.19 2.66
N ASN A 31 0.65 7.38 1.65
CA ASN A 31 -0.68 6.97 1.22
C ASN A 31 -0.72 5.46 1.08
N THR A 32 -1.90 4.87 1.24
CA THR A 32 -2.17 3.48 0.84
C THR A 32 -3.55 3.41 0.19
N THR A 33 -3.96 2.25 -0.29
CA THR A 33 -5.31 2.08 -0.84
C THR A 33 -6.23 1.35 0.12
N VAL A 34 -7.55 1.46 -0.09
CA VAL A 34 -8.54 0.78 0.76
C VAL A 34 -8.36 -0.73 0.67
N TRP A 35 -8.11 -1.28 -0.53
CA TRP A 35 -7.90 -2.72 -0.68
C TRP A 35 -6.60 -3.23 -0.06
N TRP A 36 -5.51 -2.45 -0.13
CA TRP A 36 -4.26 -2.82 0.55
C TRP A 36 -4.39 -2.74 2.07
N HIS A 37 -4.96 -1.66 2.59
CA HIS A 37 -5.25 -1.53 4.02
C HIS A 37 -6.18 -2.64 4.51
N PHE A 38 -7.26 -2.93 3.80
CA PHE A 38 -8.17 -4.03 4.14
C PHE A 38 -7.45 -5.39 4.16
N ARG A 39 -6.58 -5.66 3.18
CA ARG A 39 -5.81 -6.92 3.12
C ARG A 39 -4.84 -7.05 4.29
N ALA A 40 -4.18 -5.95 4.70
CA ALA A 40 -3.33 -5.89 5.87
C ALA A 40 -4.12 -6.09 7.18
N CYS A 41 -5.23 -5.37 7.36
CA CYS A 41 -6.13 -5.52 8.51
C CYS A 41 -6.65 -6.95 8.66
N ARG A 42 -7.12 -7.54 7.55
CA ARG A 42 -7.60 -8.93 7.55
C ARG A 42 -6.48 -9.90 7.95
N ALA A 43 -5.26 -9.67 7.48
CA ALA A 43 -4.12 -10.48 7.87
C ALA A 43 -3.76 -10.33 9.36
N ALA A 44 -3.79 -9.10 9.87
CA ALA A 44 -3.52 -8.79 11.28
C ALA A 44 -4.52 -9.47 12.21
N VAL A 45 -5.82 -9.46 11.86
CA VAL A 45 -6.89 -10.03 12.70
C VAL A 45 -7.04 -11.54 12.55
N ALA A 46 -7.13 -12.04 11.30
CA ALA A 46 -7.37 -13.46 11.07
C ALA A 46 -6.14 -14.31 11.37
N GLY A 47 -4.94 -13.70 11.34
CA GLY A 47 -3.72 -14.29 11.84
C GLY A 47 -3.39 -15.64 11.22
N THR A 48 -3.74 -15.95 9.96
CA THR A 48 -3.68 -17.33 9.41
C THR A 48 -2.28 -17.84 9.01
N GLY A 49 -1.19 -17.14 9.35
CA GLY A 49 0.19 -17.62 9.14
C GLY A 49 0.77 -17.39 7.74
N GLY A 50 0.34 -16.34 7.04
CA GLY A 50 0.88 -15.94 5.73
C GLY A 50 1.88 -14.79 5.82
N LYS A 51 2.47 -14.39 4.69
CA LYS A 51 3.49 -13.33 4.61
C LYS A 51 3.05 -11.96 5.16
N LEU A 52 1.74 -11.71 5.27
CA LEU A 52 1.19 -10.48 5.87
C LEU A 52 0.86 -10.62 7.37
N SER A 53 0.60 -11.83 7.85
CA SER A 53 0.26 -12.08 9.25
C SER A 53 1.44 -12.59 10.08
N GLY A 54 2.49 -13.10 9.43
CA GLY A 54 3.76 -13.50 10.03
C GLY A 54 4.38 -12.39 10.89
N PRO A 55 4.54 -11.15 10.38
CA PRO A 55 5.10 -10.05 11.17
C PRO A 55 4.35 -9.79 12.48
N PHE A 56 3.01 -9.81 12.48
CA PHE A 56 2.21 -9.65 13.69
C PHE A 56 2.37 -10.81 14.68
N ARG A 57 2.62 -12.04 14.21
CA ARG A 57 2.86 -13.21 15.07
C ARG A 57 4.27 -13.23 15.66
N ALA A 58 5.25 -12.71 14.94
CA ALA A 58 6.63 -12.59 15.40
C ALA A 58 6.80 -11.46 16.44
N PHE A 59 5.85 -10.52 16.48
CA PHE A 59 5.84 -9.44 17.47
C PHE A 59 5.60 -10.00 18.89
N PRO A 60 6.26 -9.44 19.93
CA PRO A 60 6.02 -9.86 21.31
C PRO A 60 4.54 -9.83 21.65
N ARG A 61 4.04 -10.89 22.30
CA ARG A 61 2.59 -11.02 22.61
C ARG A 61 2.02 -9.83 23.37
N ALA A 62 2.81 -9.21 24.25
CA ALA A 62 2.44 -8.01 24.99
C ALA A 62 2.21 -6.77 24.10
N LEU A 63 2.82 -6.72 22.91
CA LEU A 63 2.73 -5.62 21.96
C LEU A 63 1.81 -5.91 20.76
N GLN A 64 1.47 -7.18 20.54
CA GLN A 64 0.71 -7.65 19.39
C GLN A 64 -0.68 -6.99 19.28
N GLU A 65 -1.40 -6.87 20.40
CA GLU A 65 -2.72 -6.22 20.40
C GLU A 65 -2.61 -4.74 19.99
N GLY A 66 -1.63 -4.02 20.52
CA GLY A 66 -1.36 -2.63 20.14
C GLY A 66 -1.03 -2.47 18.65
N ALA A 67 -0.21 -3.39 18.11
CA ALA A 67 0.11 -3.41 16.68
C ALA A 67 -1.12 -3.67 15.80
N ILE A 68 -1.98 -4.62 16.17
CA ILE A 68 -3.23 -4.91 15.46
C ILE A 68 -4.15 -3.69 15.51
N GLN A 69 -4.31 -3.05 16.67
CA GLN A 69 -5.13 -1.84 16.81
C GLN A 69 -4.58 -0.67 15.99
N SER A 70 -3.26 -0.51 15.92
CA SER A 70 -2.61 0.50 15.07
C SER A 70 -2.93 0.26 13.59
N MET A 71 -2.86 -1.00 13.13
CA MET A 71 -3.23 -1.37 11.76
C MET A 71 -4.72 -1.07 11.47
N LEU A 72 -5.62 -1.44 12.39
CA LEU A 72 -7.07 -1.23 12.22
C LEU A 72 -7.47 0.24 12.18
N ARG A 73 -6.79 1.10 12.95
CA ARG A 73 -7.07 2.54 12.98
C ARG A 73 -6.44 3.29 11.82
N LEU A 74 -5.43 2.68 11.17
CA LEU A 74 -4.48 3.31 10.25
C LEU A 74 -3.73 4.47 10.94
N PRO A 75 -2.39 4.53 10.89
CA PRO A 75 -1.67 5.67 11.45
C PRO A 75 -2.15 6.99 10.81
N ALA A 76 -2.33 8.03 11.62
CA ALA A 76 -2.94 9.29 11.17
C ALA A 76 -2.17 10.01 10.05
N HIS A 77 -0.87 9.71 9.90
CA HIS A 77 -0.03 10.26 8.83
C HIS A 77 -0.04 9.41 7.54
N VAL A 78 -0.74 8.27 7.52
CA VAL A 78 -0.99 7.47 6.32
C VAL A 78 -2.41 7.75 5.82
N VAL A 79 -2.51 8.25 4.60
CA VAL A 79 -3.77 8.73 4.03
C VAL A 79 -4.39 7.69 3.09
N LEU A 80 -5.72 7.59 3.10
CA LEU A 80 -6.48 6.87 2.07
C LEU A 80 -7.02 7.87 1.05
N PRO A 81 -6.93 7.60 -0.27
CA PRO A 81 -7.51 8.46 -1.27
C PRO A 81 -9.04 8.57 -1.11
N GLU A 82 -9.56 9.78 -1.31
CA GLU A 82 -10.99 10.03 -1.25
C GLU A 82 -11.74 9.24 -2.35
N PRO A 83 -12.80 8.47 -2.02
CA PRO A 83 -13.46 7.61 -2.99
C PRO A 83 -14.11 8.36 -4.16
N ARG A 84 -14.66 9.56 -3.89
CA ARG A 84 -15.40 10.35 -4.89
C ARG A 84 -14.53 10.72 -6.10
N PRO A 85 -13.33 11.31 -5.94
CA PRO A 85 -12.43 11.54 -7.06
C PRO A 85 -11.72 10.28 -7.57
N LEU A 86 -11.55 9.25 -6.74
CA LEU A 86 -10.84 8.01 -7.13
C LEU A 86 -11.62 7.16 -8.14
N VAL A 87 -12.93 7.01 -7.94
CA VAL A 87 -13.76 6.08 -8.76
C VAL A 87 -13.72 6.40 -10.26
N PRO A 88 -13.88 7.65 -10.72
CA PRO A 88 -13.73 7.98 -12.14
C PRO A 88 -12.36 7.56 -12.71
N VAL A 89 -11.27 7.85 -12.01
CA VAL A 89 -9.91 7.46 -12.43
C VAL A 89 -9.77 5.93 -12.49
N MET A 90 -10.39 5.20 -11.56
CA MET A 90 -10.43 3.73 -11.61
C MET A 90 -11.15 3.22 -12.86
N VAL A 91 -12.22 3.88 -13.31
CA VAL A 91 -12.91 3.52 -14.56
C VAL A 91 -12.01 3.74 -15.77
N ASP A 92 -11.29 4.86 -15.82
CA ASP A 92 -10.36 5.15 -16.92
C ASP A 92 -9.19 4.15 -16.95
N VAL A 93 -8.65 3.77 -15.79
CA VAL A 93 -7.66 2.70 -15.67
C VAL A 93 -8.28 1.36 -16.11
N ALA A 94 -9.54 1.06 -15.79
CA ALA A 94 -10.19 -0.18 -16.21
C ALA A 94 -10.33 -0.29 -17.73
N GLN A 95 -10.60 0.83 -18.41
CA GLN A 95 -10.72 0.87 -19.86
C GLN A 95 -9.37 0.58 -20.54
N ARG A 96 -8.29 1.15 -20.00
CA ARG A 96 -6.93 0.99 -20.54
C ARG A 96 -6.29 -0.35 -20.18
N HIS A 97 -6.63 -0.88 -19.01
CA HIS A 97 -6.11 -2.14 -18.46
C HIS A 97 -7.25 -3.10 -18.05
N PRO A 98 -8.00 -3.66 -19.02
CA PRO A 98 -9.24 -4.40 -18.74
C PRO A 98 -9.05 -5.66 -17.89
N HIS A 99 -7.86 -6.26 -17.91
CA HIS A 99 -7.54 -7.46 -17.13
C HIS A 99 -7.01 -7.16 -15.72
N LEU A 100 -6.83 -5.89 -15.37
CA LEU A 100 -6.30 -5.50 -14.07
C LEU A 100 -7.35 -5.77 -12.98
N ARG A 101 -6.96 -6.55 -11.96
CA ARG A 101 -7.82 -6.86 -10.82
C ARG A 101 -8.13 -5.60 -10.02
N LEU A 102 -9.29 -5.59 -9.34
CA LEU A 102 -9.81 -4.42 -8.62
C LEU A 102 -8.78 -3.72 -7.72
N MET A 103 -8.05 -4.48 -6.90
CA MET A 103 -7.01 -3.94 -6.01
C MET A 103 -5.87 -3.26 -6.77
N ASN A 104 -5.39 -3.85 -7.87
CA ASN A 104 -4.31 -3.25 -8.67
C ASN A 104 -4.80 -2.03 -9.45
N ARG A 105 -6.07 -2.04 -9.84
CA ARG A 105 -6.74 -0.90 -10.48
C ARG A 105 -6.88 0.27 -9.52
N GLU A 106 -7.28 0.01 -8.27
CA GLU A 106 -7.30 1.03 -7.23
C GLU A 106 -5.90 1.61 -6.99
N ALA A 107 -4.87 0.77 -6.86
CA ALA A 107 -3.49 1.23 -6.69
C ALA A 107 -3.01 2.13 -7.84
N THR A 108 -3.28 1.72 -9.08
CA THR A 108 -2.91 2.52 -10.26
C THR A 108 -3.67 3.85 -10.30
N ALA A 109 -4.98 3.83 -10.04
CA ALA A 109 -5.80 5.03 -10.02
C ALA A 109 -5.42 5.98 -8.88
N ALA A 110 -5.09 5.44 -7.70
CA ALA A 110 -4.65 6.23 -6.57
C ALA A 110 -3.32 6.92 -6.85
N ALA A 111 -2.37 6.22 -7.46
CA ALA A 111 -1.08 6.80 -7.84
C ALA A 111 -1.25 7.95 -8.85
N LEU A 112 -2.10 7.76 -9.87
CA LEU A 112 -2.43 8.81 -10.85
C LEU A 112 -3.13 10.00 -10.20
N LEU A 113 -4.16 9.75 -9.38
CA LEU A 113 -4.95 10.81 -8.74
C LEU A 113 -4.10 11.67 -7.80
N LEU A 114 -3.19 11.04 -7.06
CA LEU A 114 -2.35 11.70 -6.06
C LEU A 114 -1.03 12.22 -6.62
N ASP A 115 -0.74 12.01 -7.92
CA ASP A 115 0.57 12.24 -8.53
C ASP A 115 1.71 11.59 -7.72
N ALA A 116 1.45 10.41 -7.18
CA ALA A 116 2.32 9.76 -6.18
C ALA A 116 3.31 8.78 -6.82
N ALA A 117 4.53 8.75 -6.28
CA ALA A 117 5.46 7.67 -6.54
C ALA A 117 4.98 6.40 -5.80
N VAL A 118 5.08 5.23 -6.43
CA VAL A 118 4.64 3.97 -5.82
C VAL A 118 5.83 3.19 -5.29
N TRP A 119 5.80 2.88 -4.00
CA TRP A 119 6.79 2.03 -3.37
C TRP A 119 6.18 0.64 -3.17
N LEU A 120 6.82 -0.37 -3.75
CA LEU A 120 6.38 -1.76 -3.73
C LEU A 120 7.32 -2.62 -2.90
N SER A 121 6.76 -3.51 -2.10
CA SER A 121 7.53 -4.62 -1.55
C SER A 121 7.99 -5.58 -2.67
N PRO A 122 9.00 -6.42 -2.43
CA PRO A 122 9.50 -7.33 -3.47
C PRO A 122 8.45 -8.30 -4.01
N ALA A 123 7.39 -8.58 -3.24
CA ALA A 123 6.32 -9.45 -3.73
C ALA A 123 5.32 -8.72 -4.64
N ALA A 124 5.07 -7.44 -4.42
CA ALA A 124 4.20 -6.66 -5.29
C ALA A 124 4.91 -6.24 -6.58
N SER A 125 6.22 -5.95 -6.51
CA SER A 125 7.08 -5.63 -7.65
C SER A 125 7.30 -6.81 -8.61
N ARG A 126 7.10 -8.06 -8.17
CA ARG A 126 7.09 -9.23 -9.08
C ARG A 126 5.72 -9.51 -9.70
N GLY A 127 4.72 -8.71 -9.35
CA GLY A 127 3.37 -8.82 -9.87
C GLY A 127 3.19 -8.09 -11.20
N VAL A 128 1.92 -7.79 -11.52
CA VAL A 128 1.55 -7.10 -12.77
C VAL A 128 1.64 -5.57 -12.68
N LEU A 129 1.82 -5.01 -11.47
CA LEU A 129 1.80 -3.56 -11.24
C LEU A 129 2.94 -2.80 -11.91
N PRO A 130 4.22 -3.25 -11.87
CA PRO A 130 5.32 -2.57 -12.55
C PRO A 130 5.04 -2.21 -14.00
N ALA A 131 4.61 -3.20 -14.81
CA ALA A 131 4.35 -2.99 -16.23
C ALA A 131 3.19 -2.01 -16.46
N VAL A 132 2.19 -2.00 -15.56
CA VAL A 132 1.10 -1.02 -15.60
C VAL A 132 1.61 0.37 -15.23
N PHE A 133 2.45 0.49 -14.19
CA PHE A 133 3.04 1.76 -13.79
C PHE A 133 3.94 2.35 -14.87
N ASP A 134 4.76 1.52 -15.52
CA ASP A 134 5.58 1.92 -16.66
C ASP A 134 4.70 2.45 -17.81
N ALA A 135 3.61 1.73 -18.15
CA ALA A 135 2.69 2.14 -19.20
C ALA A 135 1.92 3.44 -18.87
N GLU A 136 1.67 3.68 -17.59
CA GLU A 136 0.99 4.86 -17.06
C GLU A 136 1.95 6.02 -16.72
N HIS A 137 3.26 5.83 -16.90
CA HIS A 137 4.31 6.77 -16.51
C HIS A 137 4.29 7.14 -15.02
N ILE A 138 3.87 6.19 -14.17
CA ILE A 138 3.86 6.34 -12.72
C ILE A 138 5.25 5.98 -12.19
N PRO A 139 5.96 6.90 -11.50
CA PRO A 139 7.24 6.58 -10.89
C PRO A 139 7.06 5.48 -9.84
N TRP A 140 7.88 4.44 -9.88
CA TRP A 140 7.83 3.39 -8.87
C TRP A 140 9.21 2.84 -8.54
N THR A 141 9.35 2.27 -7.34
CA THR A 141 10.55 1.56 -6.92
C THR A 141 10.18 0.35 -6.08
N GLU A 142 11.03 -0.68 -6.14
CA GLU A 142 11.02 -1.75 -5.14
C GLU A 142 11.74 -1.27 -3.88
N VAL A 143 11.19 -1.60 -2.72
CA VAL A 143 11.79 -1.36 -1.40
C VAL A 143 11.98 -2.71 -0.72
N PRO A 144 13.22 -3.14 -0.46
CA PRO A 144 13.47 -4.40 0.22
C PRO A 144 12.90 -4.35 1.65
N LEU A 145 12.36 -5.48 2.09
CA LEU A 145 11.96 -5.70 3.47
C LEU A 145 12.84 -6.84 3.98
N GLU A 146 13.71 -6.52 4.94
CA GLU A 146 14.56 -7.49 5.64
C GLU A 146 13.76 -8.29 6.68
#